data_AF-E9EF90-F1
#
_entry.id   AF-E9EF90-F1
#
_cell.length_a   1.000
_cell.length_b   1.000
_cell.length_c   1.000
_cell.angle_alpha   90.00
_cell.angle_beta   90.00
_cell.angle_gamma   90.00
#
_symmetry.space_group_name_H-M   'P 1'
#
loop_
_entity.id
_entity.type
_entity.pdbx_description
1 polymer ?
#
loop_
_entity_poly.entity_id
_entity_poly.type
_entity_poly.pdbx_seq_one_letter_code
_entity_poly.pdbx_strand_id
1 'polypeptide(L)'
;MSDKELIIAVVALLVSVVALMATFMQVLQQYYASARGYTQCNERVMELRYEVQFDAPVIFVLSPTNERGSIPDAEIFYLKGTQQSLGETGTNSEVDLRKEYAKRSLKERIHTADNERASWLVLLLAVQKMEETSREWQEKQYRDLGPPSRTAATYSLPSRPPTLEEACTFTVAVQRKRKSWDIMPATVMKPDGTTTMCHLVEMMAGLGVYWKEFD
;
A
#
# COMPACT_ATOMS: atom_id res chain seq x y z
N MET A 1 55.17 57.58 4.58
CA MET A 1 53.71 57.49 4.79
C MET A 1 53.12 56.39 3.92
N SER A 2 53.49 56.35 2.64
CA SER A 2 53.16 55.28 1.65
C SER A 2 53.41 53.83 2.12
N ASP A 3 54.52 53.54 2.80
CA ASP A 3 54.84 52.14 3.18
C ASP A 3 53.87 51.57 4.22
N LYS A 4 53.40 52.41 5.15
CA LYS A 4 52.43 51.99 6.17
C LYS A 4 51.07 51.70 5.57
N GLU A 5 50.64 52.52 4.60
CA GLU A 5 49.39 52.33 3.87
C GLU A 5 49.44 51.06 3.00
N LEU A 6 50.58 50.79 2.36
CA LEU A 6 50.79 49.56 1.61
C LEU A 6 50.73 48.31 2.51
N ILE A 7 51.39 48.34 3.67
CA ILE A 7 51.35 47.24 4.64
C ILE A 7 49.92 47.01 5.15
N ILE A 8 49.19 48.07 5.47
CA ILE A 8 47.79 47.98 5.92
C ILE A 8 46.91 47.39 4.81
N ALA A 9 47.08 47.82 3.55
CA ALA A 9 46.33 47.29 2.42
C ALA A 9 46.61 45.80 2.17
N VAL A 10 47.87 45.37 2.27
CA VAL A 10 48.25 43.96 2.11
C VAL A 10 47.66 43.10 3.25
N VAL A 11 47.72 43.57 4.49
CA VAL A 11 47.13 42.85 5.64
C VAL A 11 45.61 42.77 5.50
N ALA A 12 44.94 43.85 5.08
CA ALA A 12 43.50 43.87 4.84
C ALA A 12 43.08 42.88 3.75
N LEU A 13 43.87 42.77 2.67
CA LEU A 13 43.65 41.79 1.61
C LEU A 13 43.72 40.36 2.15
N LEU A 14 44.76 40.04 2.92
CA LEU A 14 44.94 38.70 3.50
C LEU A 14 43.80 38.33 4.44
N VAL A 15 43.38 39.25 5.31
CA VAL A 15 42.24 39.03 6.23
C VAL A 15 40.95 38.82 5.44
N SER A 16 40.73 39.59 4.37
CA SER A 16 39.53 39.46 3.52
C SER A 16 39.47 38.12 2.80
N VAL A 17 40.61 37.61 2.31
CA VAL A 17 40.70 36.30 1.64
C VAL A 17 40.41 35.16 2.62
N VAL A 18 40.97 35.22 3.83
CA VAL A 18 40.71 34.21 4.87
C VAL A 18 39.25 34.24 5.30
N ALA A 19 38.67 35.44 5.47
CA ALA A 19 37.25 35.59 5.78
C ALA A 19 36.36 35.02 4.67
N LEU A 20 36.68 35.29 3.40
CA LEU A 20 35.96 34.75 2.25
C LEU A 20 35.98 33.21 2.24
N MET A 21 37.15 32.61 2.44
CA MET A 21 37.29 31.15 2.53
C MET A 21 36.46 30.56 3.68
N ALA A 22 36.47 31.20 4.85
CA ALA A 22 35.67 30.76 5.99
C ALA A 22 34.15 30.83 5.69
N THR A 23 33.68 31.94 5.11
CA THR A 23 32.27 32.08 4.73
C THR A 23 31.85 31.09 3.64
N PHE A 24 32.71 30.81 2.66
CA PHE A 24 32.46 29.79 1.64
C PHE A 24 32.34 28.39 2.25
N MET A 25 33.22 28.07 3.20
CA MET A 25 33.20 26.79 3.91
C MET A 25 31.97 26.65 4.81
N GLN A 26 31.51 27.75 5.43
CA GLN A 26 30.25 27.79 6.19
C GLN A 26 29.03 27.55 5.30
N VAL A 27 28.96 28.20 4.13
CA VAL A 27 27.87 27.98 3.16
C VAL A 27 27.87 26.55 2.65
N LEU A 28 29.04 25.97 2.36
CA LEU A 28 29.14 24.55 1.99
C LEU A 28 28.64 23.62 3.09
N GLN A 29 29.02 23.87 4.35
CA GLN A 29 28.52 23.08 5.47
C GLN A 29 26.99 23.17 5.61
N GLN A 30 26.41 24.35 5.41
CA GLN A 30 24.96 24.53 5.40
C GLN A 30 24.29 23.82 4.23
N TYR A 31 24.89 23.89 3.04
CA TYR A 31 24.42 23.19 1.85
C TYR A 31 24.43 21.66 2.07
N TYR A 32 25.56 21.09 2.51
CA TYR A 32 25.67 19.67 2.82
C TYR A 32 24.75 19.22 3.97
N ALA A 33 24.54 20.05 4.99
CA ALA A 33 23.61 19.74 6.08
C ALA A 33 22.14 19.76 5.61
N SER A 34 21.78 20.64 4.68
CA SER A 34 20.44 20.70 4.07
C SER A 34 20.19 19.55 3.08
N ALA A 35 21.25 18.98 2.50
CA ALA A 35 21.18 17.84 1.59
C ALA A 35 20.85 16.49 2.29
N ARG A 36 20.57 16.47 3.59
CA ARG A 36 20.15 15.25 4.34
C ARG A 36 18.86 14.59 3.82
N GLY A 37 18.13 15.23 2.90
CA GLY A 37 17.01 14.62 2.17
C GLY A 37 17.39 13.81 0.92
N TYR A 38 18.65 13.83 0.48
CA TYR A 38 19.13 13.17 -0.75
C TYR A 38 19.59 11.72 -0.58
N THR A 39 19.45 11.12 0.60
CA THR A 39 19.93 9.76 0.91
C THR A 39 19.21 8.63 0.15
N GLN A 40 18.34 8.96 -0.82
CA GLN A 40 17.69 7.99 -1.71
C GLN A 40 18.07 8.16 -3.20
N CYS A 41 19.02 9.03 -3.55
CA CYS A 41 19.50 9.15 -4.93
C CYS A 41 20.49 8.03 -5.27
N ASN A 42 20.04 7.07 -6.06
CA ASN A 42 20.92 6.17 -6.82
C ASN A 42 21.66 6.98 -7.90
N GLU A 43 22.89 6.61 -8.23
CA GLU A 43 23.79 7.28 -9.18
C GLU A 43 23.19 7.46 -10.60
N ARG A 44 22.08 6.79 -10.89
CA ARG A 44 21.31 6.88 -12.15
C ARG A 44 20.31 8.04 -12.23
N VAL A 45 20.13 8.84 -11.17
CA VAL A 45 19.14 9.92 -11.13
C VAL A 45 19.81 11.23 -10.72
N MET A 46 20.73 11.70 -11.55
CA MET A 46 21.11 13.10 -11.54
C MET A 46 20.32 13.83 -12.63
N GLU A 47 19.62 14.90 -12.24
CA GLU A 47 19.14 15.98 -13.11
C GLU A 47 17.77 15.89 -13.83
N LEU A 48 16.79 15.14 -13.30
CA LEU A 48 15.37 15.46 -13.48
C LEU A 48 14.59 15.03 -12.23
N ARG A 49 13.96 15.99 -11.52
CA ARG A 49 13.09 15.67 -10.38
C ARG A 49 11.74 15.23 -10.92
N TYR A 50 11.58 13.94 -11.13
CA TYR A 50 10.29 13.33 -11.41
C TYR A 50 9.50 13.18 -10.12
N GLU A 51 8.28 13.69 -10.09
CA GLU A 51 7.35 13.41 -9.00
C GLU A 51 6.93 11.94 -9.09
N VAL A 52 7.30 11.13 -8.09
CA VAL A 52 6.89 9.73 -8.02
C VAL A 52 5.54 9.67 -7.31
N GLN A 53 4.47 9.52 -8.08
CA GLN A 53 3.12 9.29 -7.57
C GLN A 53 2.82 7.79 -7.47
N PHE A 54 2.08 7.40 -6.43
CA PHE A 54 1.60 6.04 -6.25
C PHE A 54 0.21 6.03 -5.61
N ASP A 55 -0.54 4.96 -5.84
CA ASP A 55 -1.86 4.78 -5.23
C ASP A 55 -1.73 3.90 -3.99
N ALA A 56 -2.14 4.44 -2.84
CA ALA A 56 -2.21 3.73 -1.56
C ALA A 56 -3.65 3.28 -1.28
N PRO A 57 -3.88 2.04 -0.80
CA PRO A 57 -5.23 1.57 -0.54
C PRO A 57 -5.76 2.12 0.78
N VAL A 58 -7.01 2.59 0.76
CA VAL A 58 -7.84 2.78 1.95
C VAL A 58 -8.80 1.59 2.01
N ILE A 59 -8.60 0.73 3.00
CA ILE A 59 -9.29 -0.57 3.13
C ILE A 59 -10.31 -0.47 4.26
N PHE A 60 -11.54 -0.86 3.98
CA PHE A 60 -12.64 -0.78 4.93
C PHE A 60 -13.70 -1.84 4.65
N VAL A 61 -14.61 -2.00 5.60
CA VAL A 61 -15.73 -2.92 5.53
C VAL A 61 -17.02 -2.11 5.42
N LEU A 62 -17.92 -2.52 4.54
CA LEU A 62 -19.22 -1.88 4.33
C LEU A 62 -20.27 -2.88 3.84
N SER A 63 -21.53 -2.48 3.86
CA SER A 63 -22.59 -3.20 3.13
C SER A 63 -22.24 -3.25 1.63
N PRO A 64 -22.46 -4.38 0.94
CA PRO A 64 -22.25 -4.50 -0.51
C PRO A 64 -23.02 -3.50 -1.37
N THR A 65 -24.08 -2.92 -0.81
CA THR A 65 -24.97 -1.96 -1.48
C THR A 65 -24.66 -0.49 -1.16
N ASN A 66 -23.64 -0.21 -0.34
CA ASN A 66 -23.36 1.14 0.13
C ASN A 66 -22.42 1.91 -0.81
N GLU A 67 -22.92 2.96 -1.44
CA GLU A 67 -22.14 3.77 -2.39
C GLU A 67 -21.26 4.85 -1.75
N ARG A 68 -21.29 5.01 -0.41
CA ARG A 68 -20.53 6.04 0.30
C ARG A 68 -19.27 5.48 0.93
N GLY A 69 -18.13 5.94 0.42
CA GLY A 69 -16.78 5.58 0.88
C GLY A 69 -16.16 6.62 1.81
N SER A 70 -14.95 6.31 2.29
CA SER A 70 -14.16 7.18 3.17
C SER A 70 -13.51 8.35 2.43
N ILE A 71 -13.24 8.17 1.14
CA ILE A 71 -12.69 9.20 0.26
C ILE A 71 -13.83 9.74 -0.61
N PRO A 72 -14.17 11.05 -0.53
CA PRO A 72 -15.13 11.67 -1.43
C PRO A 72 -14.69 11.53 -2.89
N ASP A 73 -15.65 11.28 -3.78
CA ASP A 73 -15.46 11.22 -5.24
C ASP A 73 -14.49 10.13 -5.76
N ALA A 74 -13.99 9.25 -4.89
CA ALA A 74 -13.19 8.10 -5.28
C ALA A 74 -14.05 6.84 -5.43
N GLU A 75 -13.80 6.10 -6.51
CA GLU A 75 -14.48 4.83 -6.78
C GLU A 75 -14.18 3.78 -5.69
N ILE A 76 -15.22 3.04 -5.32
CA ILE A 76 -15.16 1.96 -4.33
C ILE A 76 -15.04 0.63 -5.07
N PHE A 77 -13.92 -0.06 -4.86
CA PHE A 77 -13.69 -1.39 -5.42
C PHE A 77 -14.00 -2.46 -4.39
N TYR A 78 -15.03 -3.25 -4.66
CA TYR A 78 -15.44 -4.37 -3.81
C TYR A 78 -14.63 -5.62 -4.10
N LEU A 79 -14.13 -6.29 -3.07
CA LEU A 79 -13.41 -7.55 -3.19
C LEU A 79 -14.43 -8.68 -3.33
N LYS A 80 -14.72 -9.09 -4.57
CA LYS A 80 -15.75 -10.10 -4.89
C LYS A 80 -15.17 -11.48 -5.23
N GLY A 81 -13.86 -11.64 -5.23
CA GLY A 81 -13.17 -12.85 -5.70
C GLY A 81 -13.39 -13.14 -7.19
N THR A 82 -13.79 -12.15 -7.99
CA THR A 82 -13.93 -12.30 -9.45
C THR A 82 -12.67 -11.81 -10.15
N GLN A 83 -12.40 -12.31 -11.36
CA GLN A 83 -11.26 -11.84 -12.17
C GLN A 83 -11.30 -10.32 -12.43
N GLN A 84 -12.51 -9.77 -12.61
CA GLN A 84 -12.70 -8.32 -12.70
C GLN A 84 -12.24 -7.62 -11.42
N SER A 85 -12.73 -8.05 -10.26
CA SER A 85 -12.35 -7.43 -8.97
C SER A 85 -10.84 -7.56 -8.68
N LEU A 86 -10.21 -8.66 -9.11
CA LEU A 86 -8.77 -8.85 -8.99
C LEU A 86 -7.98 -7.84 -9.82
N GLY A 87 -8.42 -7.56 -11.06
CA GLY A 87 -7.83 -6.55 -11.92
C GLY A 87 -8.02 -5.13 -11.38
N GLU A 88 -9.25 -4.81 -10.97
CA GLU A 88 -9.62 -3.49 -10.42
C GLU A 88 -8.90 -3.17 -9.10
N THR A 89 -8.62 -4.16 -8.27
CA THR A 89 -7.90 -3.96 -6.99
C THR A 89 -6.39 -4.16 -7.09
N GLY A 90 -5.86 -4.49 -8.27
CA GLY A 90 -4.43 -4.76 -8.44
C GLY A 90 -3.95 -6.02 -7.71
N THR A 91 -4.87 -6.95 -7.41
CA THR A 91 -4.60 -8.22 -6.73
C THR A 91 -4.50 -9.39 -7.71
N ASN A 92 -4.37 -9.13 -9.02
CA ASN A 92 -4.28 -10.14 -10.10
C ASN A 92 -2.99 -11.00 -10.10
N SER A 93 -2.25 -11.00 -9.00
CA SER A 93 -1.04 -11.77 -8.85
C SER A 93 -1.43 -13.26 -8.83
N GLU A 94 -1.14 -14.01 -9.91
CA GLU A 94 -1.20 -15.49 -9.99
C GLU A 94 -0.39 -16.22 -8.89
N VAL A 95 0.24 -15.45 -8.03
CA VAL A 95 1.11 -15.89 -6.96
C VAL A 95 0.26 -16.46 -5.83
N ASP A 96 0.01 -17.76 -5.92
CA ASP A 96 -0.26 -18.56 -4.73
C ASP A 96 0.95 -18.41 -3.79
N LEU A 97 0.80 -17.52 -2.80
CA LEU A 97 1.83 -17.17 -1.83
C LEU A 97 2.50 -18.41 -1.22
N ARG A 98 1.74 -19.50 -1.04
CA ARG A 98 2.26 -20.78 -0.54
C ARG A 98 3.16 -21.48 -1.55
N LYS A 99 2.77 -21.52 -2.83
CA LYS A 99 3.59 -22.12 -3.90
C LYS A 99 4.86 -21.30 -4.14
N GLU A 100 4.76 -19.99 -4.08
CA GLU A 100 5.92 -19.12 -4.24
C GLU A 100 6.90 -19.27 -3.06
N TYR A 101 6.39 -19.26 -1.82
CA TYR A 101 7.21 -19.50 -0.63
C TYR A 101 7.88 -20.88 -0.64
N ALA A 102 7.17 -21.90 -1.12
CA ALA A 102 7.72 -23.25 -1.28
C ALA A 102 8.84 -23.32 -2.34
N LYS A 103 8.73 -22.53 -3.41
CA LYS A 103 9.73 -22.45 -4.49
C LYS A 103 10.97 -21.62 -4.14
N ARG A 104 10.89 -20.72 -3.15
CA ARG A 104 12.02 -19.88 -2.71
C ARG A 104 13.11 -20.72 -2.04
N SER A 105 14.35 -20.47 -2.45
CA SER A 105 15.56 -21.04 -1.83
C SER A 105 15.72 -20.56 -0.38
N LEU A 106 16.52 -21.27 0.42
CA LEU A 106 16.77 -20.91 1.83
C LEU A 106 17.27 -19.46 1.98
N LYS A 107 18.05 -18.96 1.01
CA LYS A 107 18.58 -17.60 0.98
C LYS A 107 17.50 -16.55 0.67
N GLU A 108 16.57 -16.84 -0.23
CA GLU A 108 15.44 -15.97 -0.61
C GLU A 108 14.32 -15.95 0.44
N ARG A 109 14.34 -16.90 1.39
CA ARG A 109 13.47 -16.87 2.59
C ARG A 109 14.01 -15.94 3.68
N ILE A 110 15.27 -15.52 3.58
CA ILE A 110 15.87 -14.59 4.53
C ILE A 110 15.50 -13.17 4.09
N HIS A 111 14.43 -12.64 4.68
CA HIS A 111 13.76 -11.38 4.32
C HIS A 111 14.55 -10.08 4.57
N THR A 112 15.86 -10.15 4.79
CA THR A 112 16.64 -8.98 5.22
C THR A 112 17.08 -8.05 4.07
N ALA A 113 16.91 -8.44 2.80
CA ALA A 113 17.49 -7.70 1.67
C ALA A 113 16.59 -7.53 0.42
N ASP A 114 15.43 -8.17 0.34
CA ASP A 114 14.57 -8.12 -0.86
C ASP A 114 13.40 -7.14 -0.70
N ASN A 115 12.95 -6.58 -1.82
CA ASN A 115 11.78 -5.70 -1.90
C ASN A 115 10.58 -6.34 -1.16
N GLU A 116 10.28 -5.81 0.01
CA GLU A 116 9.17 -6.31 0.82
C GLU A 116 7.85 -6.01 0.11
N ARG A 117 7.11 -7.08 -0.20
CA ARG A 117 5.73 -6.95 -0.68
C ARG A 117 4.92 -6.27 0.41
N ALA A 118 4.11 -5.30 0.03
CA ALA A 118 3.27 -4.60 0.99
C ALA A 118 2.31 -5.59 1.68
N SER A 119 2.30 -5.56 3.02
CA SER A 119 1.53 -6.52 3.84
C SER A 119 0.04 -6.48 3.55
N TRP A 120 -0.50 -5.29 3.23
CA TRP A 120 -1.89 -5.13 2.84
C TRP A 120 -2.26 -5.89 1.57
N LEU A 121 -1.33 -6.12 0.64
CA LEU A 121 -1.60 -6.88 -0.58
C LEU A 121 -1.88 -8.35 -0.28
N VAL A 122 -1.22 -8.89 0.75
CA VAL A 122 -1.48 -10.25 1.24
C VAL A 122 -2.88 -10.35 1.86
N LEU A 123 -3.29 -9.33 2.63
CA LEU A 123 -4.64 -9.25 3.19
C LEU A 123 -5.71 -9.23 2.09
N LEU A 124 -5.56 -8.34 1.10
CA LEU A 124 -6.53 -8.23 0.00
C LEU A 124 -6.62 -9.53 -0.81
N LEU A 125 -5.48 -10.17 -1.09
CA LEU A 125 -5.46 -11.48 -1.76
C LEU A 125 -6.15 -12.57 -0.94
N ALA A 126 -5.95 -12.59 0.38
CA ALA A 126 -6.60 -13.57 1.25
C ALA A 126 -8.12 -13.43 1.20
N VAL A 127 -8.63 -12.19 1.25
CA VAL A 127 -10.06 -11.91 1.14
C VAL A 127 -10.59 -12.31 -0.24
N GLN A 128 -9.93 -11.89 -1.32
CA GLN A 128 -10.35 -12.26 -2.68
C GLN A 128 -10.43 -13.77 -2.87
N LYS A 129 -9.44 -14.51 -2.36
CA LYS A 129 -9.40 -15.97 -2.42
C LYS A 129 -10.48 -16.62 -1.56
N MET A 130 -10.77 -16.06 -0.39
CA MET A 130 -11.86 -16.51 0.47
C MET A 130 -13.21 -16.39 -0.26
N GLU A 131 -13.48 -15.25 -0.89
CA GLU A 131 -14.71 -15.01 -1.65
C GLU A 131 -14.85 -15.94 -2.86
N GLU A 132 -13.77 -16.12 -3.63
CA GLU A 132 -13.72 -17.05 -4.75
C GLU A 132 -14.04 -18.48 -4.30
N THR A 133 -13.31 -18.97 -3.29
CA THR A 133 -13.45 -20.35 -2.78
C THR A 133 -14.84 -20.58 -2.16
N SER A 134 -15.37 -19.57 -1.45
CA SER A 134 -16.69 -19.64 -0.83
C SER A 134 -17.80 -19.71 -1.89
N ARG A 135 -17.70 -18.92 -2.95
CA ARG A 135 -18.64 -18.96 -4.08
C ARG A 135 -18.59 -20.30 -4.81
N GLU A 136 -17.40 -20.80 -5.14
CA GLU A 136 -17.24 -22.12 -5.77
C GLU A 136 -17.87 -23.24 -4.92
N TRP A 137 -17.64 -23.19 -3.60
CA TRP A 137 -18.25 -24.14 -2.68
C TRP A 137 -19.77 -24.02 -2.67
N GLN A 138 -20.32 -22.79 -2.59
CA GLN A 138 -21.76 -22.55 -2.56
C GLN A 138 -22.45 -23.01 -3.85
N GLU A 139 -21.87 -22.73 -5.01
CA GLU A 139 -22.36 -23.21 -6.31
C GLU A 139 -22.40 -24.73 -6.38
N LYS A 140 -21.36 -25.40 -5.86
CA LYS A 140 -21.32 -26.86 -5.77
C LYS A 140 -22.42 -27.40 -4.86
N GLN A 141 -22.62 -26.81 -3.68
CA GLN A 141 -23.69 -27.22 -2.77
C GLN A 141 -25.08 -27.04 -3.39
N TYR A 142 -25.32 -25.92 -4.07
CA TYR A 142 -26.60 -25.69 -4.77
C TYR A 142 -26.82 -26.66 -5.91
N ARG A 143 -25.77 -27.10 -6.60
CA ARG A 143 -25.87 -28.11 -7.65
C ARG A 143 -26.22 -29.50 -7.09
N ASP A 144 -25.58 -29.88 -5.98
CA ASP A 144 -25.69 -31.23 -5.43
C ASP A 144 -26.92 -31.40 -4.53
N LEU A 145 -27.29 -30.35 -3.78
CA LEU A 145 -28.31 -30.37 -2.72
C LEU A 145 -29.38 -29.29 -2.87
N GLY A 146 -29.38 -28.54 -3.98
CA GLY A 146 -30.33 -27.46 -4.22
C GLY A 146 -31.78 -27.94 -4.28
N PRO A 147 -32.75 -27.01 -4.15
CA PRO A 147 -34.16 -27.36 -4.18
C PRO A 147 -34.52 -28.03 -5.53
N PRO A 148 -35.25 -29.16 -5.51
CA PRO A 148 -35.70 -29.82 -6.74
C PRO A 148 -36.47 -28.84 -7.63
N SER A 149 -36.22 -28.83 -8.95
CA SER A 149 -36.83 -27.86 -9.87
C SER A 149 -38.36 -27.79 -9.79
N ARG A 150 -39.01 -28.90 -9.43
CA ARG A 150 -40.48 -28.97 -9.28
C ARG A 150 -41.01 -28.32 -7.99
N THR A 151 -40.28 -28.42 -6.88
CA THR A 151 -40.67 -27.79 -5.61
C THR A 151 -40.21 -26.34 -5.55
N ALA A 152 -39.12 -25.99 -6.23
CA ALA A 152 -38.63 -24.62 -6.33
C ALA A 152 -39.66 -23.67 -6.95
N ALA A 153 -40.32 -24.09 -8.03
CA ALA A 153 -41.37 -23.31 -8.68
C ALA A 153 -42.62 -23.12 -7.79
N THR A 154 -43.00 -24.15 -7.03
CA THR A 154 -44.20 -24.12 -6.17
C THR A 154 -44.01 -23.26 -4.93
N TYR A 155 -42.80 -23.25 -4.35
CA TYR A 155 -42.49 -22.51 -3.12
C TYR A 155 -41.64 -21.26 -3.35
N SER A 156 -41.50 -20.80 -4.60
CA SER A 156 -40.69 -19.63 -4.98
C SER A 156 -39.24 -19.69 -4.42
N LEU A 157 -38.65 -20.89 -4.36
CA LEU A 157 -37.28 -21.04 -3.91
C LEU A 157 -36.31 -20.62 -5.02
N PRO A 158 -35.24 -19.88 -4.71
CA PRO A 158 -34.31 -19.40 -5.72
C PRO A 158 -33.55 -20.56 -6.36
N SER A 159 -33.55 -20.61 -7.70
CA SER A 159 -32.86 -21.63 -8.50
C SER A 159 -31.34 -21.46 -8.56
N ARG A 160 -30.83 -20.31 -8.09
CA ARG A 160 -29.40 -19.99 -8.03
C ARG A 160 -29.02 -19.61 -6.60
N PRO A 161 -27.75 -19.81 -6.20
CA PRO A 161 -27.26 -19.26 -4.95
C PRO A 161 -27.43 -17.73 -4.93
N PRO A 162 -27.70 -17.13 -3.76
CA PRO A 162 -27.72 -15.68 -3.62
C PRO A 162 -26.34 -15.09 -3.93
N THR A 163 -26.31 -13.91 -4.56
CA THR A 163 -25.05 -13.19 -4.77
C THR A 163 -24.56 -12.54 -3.48
N LEU A 164 -23.32 -12.04 -3.51
CA LEU A 164 -22.72 -11.30 -2.40
C LEU A 164 -23.57 -10.10 -2.00
N GLU A 165 -24.16 -9.38 -2.95
CA GLU A 165 -25.04 -8.24 -2.69
C GLU A 165 -26.40 -8.64 -2.10
N GLU A 166 -26.86 -9.87 -2.35
CA GLU A 166 -28.16 -10.36 -1.90
C GLU A 166 -28.12 -10.94 -0.48
N ALA A 167 -27.00 -11.56 -0.08
CA ALA A 167 -26.91 -12.31 1.19
C ALA A 167 -25.85 -11.83 2.18
N CYS A 168 -24.79 -11.14 1.75
CA CYS A 168 -23.71 -10.77 2.67
C CYS A 168 -24.07 -9.50 3.46
N THR A 169 -23.89 -9.56 4.77
CA THR A 169 -24.04 -8.39 5.67
C THR A 169 -22.99 -7.33 5.39
N PHE A 170 -21.77 -7.75 5.05
CA PHE A 170 -20.68 -6.86 4.73
C PHE A 170 -19.76 -7.47 3.66
N THR A 171 -18.96 -6.60 3.05
CA THR A 171 -17.89 -6.95 2.14
C THR A 171 -16.71 -6.02 2.37
N VAL A 172 -15.52 -6.49 2.02
CA VAL A 172 -14.30 -5.66 2.08
C VAL A 172 -14.22 -4.85 0.80
N ALA A 173 -13.94 -3.56 0.93
CA ALA A 173 -13.66 -2.71 -0.22
C ALA A 173 -12.41 -1.87 -0.04
N VAL A 174 -11.95 -1.37 -1.17
CA VAL A 174 -10.77 -0.52 -1.28
C VAL A 174 -11.11 0.73 -2.07
N GLN A 175 -10.67 1.87 -1.57
CA GLN A 175 -10.56 3.10 -2.35
C GLN A 175 -9.08 3.44 -2.56
N ARG A 176 -8.74 3.95 -3.74
CA ARG A 176 -7.37 4.37 -4.05
C ARG A 176 -7.17 5.81 -3.61
N LYS A 177 -6.16 6.04 -2.76
CA LYS A 177 -5.69 7.36 -2.40
C LYS A 177 -4.36 7.62 -3.11
N ARG A 178 -4.37 8.53 -4.07
CA ARG A 178 -3.13 8.97 -4.71
C ARG A 178 -2.26 9.72 -3.71
N LYS A 179 -0.99 9.32 -3.62
CA LYS A 179 0.05 9.94 -2.81
C LYS A 179 1.27 10.23 -3.68
N SER A 180 2.08 11.18 -3.23
CA SER A 180 3.35 11.54 -3.86
C SER A 180 4.48 11.30 -2.87
N TRP A 181 5.57 10.69 -3.33
CA TRP A 181 6.75 10.47 -2.50
C TRP A 181 7.43 11.78 -2.09
N ASP A 182 7.27 12.85 -2.86
CA ASP A 182 7.87 14.16 -2.57
C ASP A 182 7.28 14.84 -1.31
N ILE A 183 6.07 14.44 -0.90
CA ILE A 183 5.37 14.99 0.27
C ILE A 183 5.32 14.02 1.45
N MET A 184 5.91 12.82 1.31
CA MET A 184 5.93 11.85 2.40
C MET A 184 6.91 12.28 3.50
N PRO A 185 6.53 12.14 4.78
CA PRO A 185 7.47 12.34 5.88
C PRO A 185 8.68 11.41 5.72
N ALA A 186 9.86 11.87 6.10
CA ALA A 186 11.10 11.07 6.02
C ALA A 186 11.05 9.75 6.81
N THR A 187 10.09 9.60 7.72
CA THR A 187 9.83 8.38 8.49
C THR A 187 9.08 7.31 7.69
N VAL A 188 8.40 7.67 6.61
CA VAL A 188 7.66 6.74 5.74
C VAL A 188 8.58 6.33 4.60
N MET A 189 9.22 5.17 4.74
CA MET A 189 10.14 4.63 3.72
C MET A 189 9.50 3.58 2.80
N LYS A 190 8.26 3.16 3.07
CA LYS A 190 7.56 2.09 2.36
C LYS A 190 6.10 2.50 2.08
N PRO A 191 5.48 2.02 0.98
CA PRO A 191 4.07 2.27 0.71
C PRO A 191 3.18 1.76 1.84
N ASP A 192 2.34 2.62 2.40
CA ASP A 192 1.42 2.31 3.48
C ASP A 192 -0.02 2.12 2.98
N GLY A 193 -0.78 1.26 3.65
CA GLY A 193 -2.22 1.15 3.50
C GLY A 193 -2.91 1.81 4.70
N THR A 194 -4.10 2.37 4.50
CA THR A 194 -4.89 2.98 5.57
C THR A 194 -6.11 2.11 5.86
N THR A 195 -6.34 1.77 7.13
CA THR A 195 -7.56 1.12 7.61
C THR A 195 -7.81 1.52 9.06
N THR A 196 -9.02 1.29 9.56
CA THR A 196 -9.35 1.51 10.98
C THR A 196 -9.26 0.19 11.74
N MET A 197 -9.04 0.26 13.06
CA MET A 197 -8.92 -0.96 13.88
C MET A 197 -10.21 -1.80 13.85
N CYS A 198 -11.39 -1.17 13.85
CA CYS A 198 -12.66 -1.88 13.75
C CYS A 198 -12.80 -2.66 12.44
N HIS A 199 -12.52 -2.02 11.29
CA HIS A 199 -12.55 -2.72 10.01
C HIS A 199 -11.50 -3.82 9.92
N LEU A 200 -10.31 -3.61 10.49
CA LEU A 200 -9.31 -4.66 10.55
C LEU A 200 -9.81 -5.87 11.33
N VAL A 201 -10.40 -5.66 12.50
CA VAL A 201 -10.97 -6.76 13.30
C VAL A 201 -12.11 -7.46 12.56
N GLU A 202 -13.00 -6.71 11.90
CA GLU A 202 -14.09 -7.27 11.09
C GLU A 202 -13.58 -8.10 9.91
N MET A 203 -12.56 -7.63 9.19
CA MET A 203 -11.91 -8.36 8.10
C MET A 203 -11.26 -9.65 8.60
N MET A 204 -10.53 -9.59 9.72
CA MET A 204 -9.87 -10.75 10.30
C MET A 204 -10.88 -11.79 10.80
N ALA A 205 -11.98 -11.34 11.41
CA ALA A 205 -13.08 -12.21 11.81
C ALA A 205 -13.75 -12.86 10.58
N GLY A 206 -13.99 -12.10 9.50
CA GLY A 206 -14.51 -12.62 8.24
C GLY A 206 -13.61 -13.70 7.61
N LEU A 207 -12.29 -13.50 7.69
CA LEU A 207 -11.28 -14.50 7.27
C LEU A 207 -11.20 -15.73 8.19
N GLY A 208 -11.97 -15.76 9.28
CA GLY A 208 -11.96 -16.86 10.26
C GLY A 208 -10.71 -16.86 11.15
N VAL A 209 -10.07 -15.70 11.36
CA VAL A 209 -8.96 -15.57 12.30
C VAL A 209 -9.49 -15.28 13.70
N TYR A 210 -9.17 -16.16 14.64
CA TYR A 210 -9.52 -16.03 16.05
C TYR A 210 -8.27 -15.74 16.87
N TRP A 211 -8.37 -14.76 17.78
CA TRP A 211 -7.32 -14.47 18.74
C TRP A 211 -7.38 -15.45 19.90
N LYS A 212 -6.22 -16.02 20.21
CA LYS A 212 -6.03 -16.84 21.40
C LYS A 212 -5.22 -16.01 22.38
N GLU A 213 -5.79 -15.74 23.55
CA GLU A 213 -5.03 -15.23 24.69
C GLU A 213 -4.13 -16.37 25.18
N PHE A 214 -2.85 -16.03 25.36
CA PHE A 214 -1.90 -16.92 26.02
C PHE A 214 -1.79 -16.44 27.46
N ASP A 215 -2.28 -17.27 28.39
CA ASP A 215 -2.07 -17.11 29.84
C ASP A 215 -0.59 -17.35 30.21
#